data_AF-A0AA38CTE0-F1
#
_entry.id   AF-A0AA38CTE0-F1
#
_cell.length_a   1.000
_cell.length_b   1.000
_cell.length_c   1.000
_cell.angle_alpha   90.00
_cell.angle_beta   90.00
_cell.angle_gamma   90.00
#
_symmetry.space_group_name_H-M   'P 1'
#
loop_
_entity.id
_entity.type
_entity.pdbx_description
1 polymer ?
#
loop_
_entity_poly.entity_id
_entity_poly.type
_entity_poly.pdbx_seq_one_letter_code
_entity_poly.pdbx_strand_id
1 'polypeptide(L)'
;MGCRERDSRSGLVRIVAVAGTTQVVLDRRGDAPGRGAWLHARPSCVDRALTRRAVPRALRLQDADASQIEAALRALVAPGDDRADVHERERDETPMGTR
;
A
#
# COMPACT_ATOMS: atom_id res chain seq x y z
N MET A 1 4.53 -1.10 1.65
CA MET A 1 4.62 -1.66 0.28
C MET A 1 4.81 -0.49 -0.68
N GLY A 2 5.35 -0.64 -1.89
CA GLY A 2 5.63 0.52 -2.77
C GLY A 2 6.93 1.26 -2.40
N CYS A 3 6.89 2.59 -2.20
CA CYS A 3 8.09 3.43 -2.03
C CYS A 3 8.74 3.33 -0.65
N ARG A 4 7.98 2.86 0.36
CA ARG A 4 8.40 2.87 1.77
C ARG A 4 8.58 4.28 2.35
N GLU A 5 8.12 5.32 1.65
CA GLU A 5 7.99 6.67 2.19
C GLU A 5 6.88 6.73 3.25
N ARG A 6 6.98 7.71 4.16
CA ARG A 6 5.91 8.07 5.10
C ARG A 6 4.98 9.06 4.42
N ASP A 7 3.69 8.94 4.70
CA ASP A 7 2.65 9.84 4.20
C ASP A 7 1.51 9.91 5.22
N SER A 8 0.64 10.90 5.05
CA SER A 8 -0.65 11.03 5.69
C SER A 8 -1.53 9.80 5.46
N ARG A 9 -2.45 9.53 6.39
CA ARG A 9 -3.39 8.40 6.28
C ARG A 9 -4.30 8.52 5.05
N SER A 10 -4.54 9.73 4.56
CA SER A 10 -5.29 10.03 3.32
C SER A 10 -4.55 9.60 2.05
N GLY A 11 -3.20 9.64 2.05
CA GLY A 11 -2.39 9.21 0.90
C GLY A 11 -2.18 7.70 0.83
N LEU A 12 -2.62 6.95 1.84
CA LEU A 12 -2.39 5.51 1.98
C LEU A 12 -3.71 4.73 1.96
N VAL A 13 -3.71 3.62 1.22
CA VAL A 13 -4.79 2.63 1.26
C VAL A 13 -4.24 1.32 1.81
N ARG A 14 -4.97 0.72 2.74
CA ARG A 14 -4.61 -0.58 3.31
C ARG A 14 -5.21 -1.66 2.43
N ILE A 15 -4.38 -2.59 1.98
CA ILE A 15 -4.82 -3.78 1.25
C ILE A 15 -4.88 -4.91 2.26
N VAL A 16 -6.04 -5.54 2.44
CA VAL A 16 -6.26 -6.56 3.46
C VAL A 16 -6.63 -7.88 2.82
N ALA A 17 -6.04 -8.97 3.29
CA ALA A 17 -6.42 -10.32 2.88
C ALA A 17 -7.72 -10.73 3.58
N VAL A 18 -8.68 -11.23 2.82
CA VAL A 18 -9.90 -11.81 3.38
C VAL A 18 -9.57 -13.20 3.93
N ALA A 19 -9.79 -13.41 5.23
CA ALA A 19 -9.43 -14.63 5.92
C ALA A 19 -10.07 -15.87 5.28
N GLY A 20 -9.28 -16.93 5.09
CA GLY A 20 -9.74 -18.17 4.47
C GLY A 20 -9.92 -18.09 2.95
N THR A 21 -9.53 -16.98 2.31
CA THR A 21 -9.63 -16.81 0.85
C THR A 21 -8.31 -16.29 0.27
N THR A 22 -8.23 -16.27 -1.05
CA THR A 22 -7.14 -15.64 -1.82
C THR A 22 -7.44 -14.19 -2.22
N GLN A 23 -8.58 -13.66 -1.78
CA GLN A 23 -9.07 -12.34 -2.16
C GLN A 23 -8.45 -11.24 -1.29
N VAL A 24 -8.38 -10.05 -1.88
CA VAL A 24 -7.93 -8.83 -1.20
C VAL A 24 -9.01 -7.75 -1.27
N VAL A 25 -9.08 -6.93 -0.22
CA VAL A 25 -9.97 -5.77 -0.16
C VAL A 25 -9.16 -4.49 0.03
N LEU A 26 -9.68 -3.40 -0.53
CA LEU A 26 -9.13 -2.05 -0.38
C LEU A 26 -9.81 -1.37 0.80
N ASP A 27 -9.08 -1.27 1.91
CA ASP A 27 -9.52 -0.68 3.16
C ASP A 27 -8.94 0.75 3.29
N ARG A 28 -9.75 1.74 2.95
CA ARG A 28 -9.39 3.17 3.11
C ARG A 28 -9.52 3.65 4.57
N ARG A 29 -10.36 3.01 5.38
CA ARG A 29 -10.60 3.42 6.78
C ARG A 29 -9.55 2.85 7.72
N GLY A 30 -8.96 1.71 7.38
CA GLY A 30 -8.02 0.97 8.20
C GLY A 30 -8.71 0.11 9.27
N ASP A 31 -10.00 -0.18 9.13
CA ASP A 31 -10.83 -0.90 10.11
C ASP A 31 -11.12 -2.36 9.71
N ALA A 32 -10.70 -2.79 8.51
CA ALA A 32 -10.95 -4.16 8.06
C ALA A 32 -10.14 -5.18 8.88
N PRO A 33 -10.76 -6.30 9.29
CA PRO A 33 -10.08 -7.35 10.06
C PRO A 33 -9.10 -8.12 9.17
N GLY A 34 -7.99 -8.57 9.76
CA GLY A 34 -7.01 -9.43 9.10
C GLY A 34 -5.66 -8.77 8.81
N ARG A 35 -4.81 -9.51 8.10
CA ARG A 35 -3.46 -9.04 7.73
C ARG A 35 -3.58 -8.01 6.63
N GLY A 36 -3.02 -6.83 6.86
CA GLY A 36 -3.04 -5.74 5.89
C GLY A 36 -1.66 -5.25 5.51
N ALA A 37 -1.56 -4.59 4.36
CA ALA A 37 -0.37 -3.92 3.88
C ALA A 37 -0.71 -2.57 3.27
N TRP A 38 0.06 -1.54 3.64
CA TRP A 38 -0.16 -0.18 3.18
C TRP A 38 0.54 0.12 1.86
N LEU A 39 -0.18 0.80 0.98
CA LEU A 39 0.27 1.25 -0.33
C LEU A 39 -0.31 2.64 -0.63
N HIS A 40 0.47 3.52 -1.28
CA HIS A 40 -0.10 4.78 -1.77
C HIS A 40 -1.03 4.53 -2.96
N ALA A 41 -2.09 5.34 -3.07
CA ALA A 41 -2.99 5.38 -4.22
C ALA A 41 -2.36 6.07 -5.45
N ARG A 42 -1.07 5.81 -5.72
CA ARG A 42 -0.31 6.41 -6.82
C ARG A 42 0.09 5.35 -7.86
N PRO A 43 0.09 5.66 -9.17
CA PRO A 43 0.48 4.70 -10.21
C PRO A 43 1.86 4.07 -9.96
N SER A 44 2.85 4.87 -9.58
CA SER A 44 4.22 4.41 -9.30
C SER A 44 4.31 3.44 -8.12
N CYS A 45 3.43 3.56 -7.12
CA CYS A 45 3.34 2.63 -6.01
C CYS A 45 2.68 1.31 -6.43
N VAL A 46 1.59 1.41 -7.19
CA VAL A 46 0.87 0.27 -7.75
C VAL A 46 1.77 -0.56 -8.67
N ASP A 47 2.45 0.07 -9.64
CA ASP A 47 3.31 -0.65 -10.58
C ASP A 47 4.42 -1.42 -9.84
N ARG A 48 5.09 -0.79 -8.87
CA ARG A 48 6.09 -1.50 -8.06
C ARG A 48 5.50 -2.65 -7.26
N ALA A 49 4.28 -2.51 -6.74
CA ALA A 49 3.62 -3.57 -6.00
C ALA A 49 3.31 -4.77 -6.90
N LEU A 50 2.89 -4.52 -8.14
CA LEU A 50 2.63 -5.53 -9.17
C LEU A 50 3.91 -6.22 -9.63
N THR A 51 4.89 -5.46 -10.12
CA THR A 51 6.16 -5.99 -10.65
C THR A 51 6.89 -6.86 -9.62
N ARG A 52 6.84 -6.48 -8.34
CA ARG A 52 7.54 -7.22 -7.27
C ARG A 52 6.70 -8.32 -6.62
N ARG A 53 5.47 -8.57 -7.10
CA ARG A 53 4.49 -9.46 -6.46
C ARG A 53 4.38 -9.21 -4.96
N ALA A 54 4.33 -7.92 -4.60
CA ALA A 54 4.49 -7.50 -3.21
C ALA A 54 3.26 -7.85 -2.37
N VAL A 55 2.05 -7.81 -2.95
CA VAL A 55 0.79 -8.10 -2.26
C VAL A 55 0.70 -9.53 -1.76
N PRO A 56 0.82 -10.58 -2.61
CA PRO A 56 0.80 -11.97 -2.13
C PRO A 56 1.84 -12.21 -1.03
N ARG A 57 3.06 -11.65 -1.21
CA ARG A 57 4.15 -11.81 -0.26
C ARG A 57 3.88 -11.12 1.08
N ALA A 58 3.35 -9.89 1.07
CA ALA A 58 3.06 -9.14 2.28
C ALA A 58 1.87 -9.72 3.06
N LEU A 59 0.88 -10.25 2.33
CA LEU A 59 -0.35 -10.79 2.90
C LEU A 59 -0.29 -12.30 3.18
N ARG A 60 0.78 -12.99 2.77
CA ARG A 60 0.96 -14.45 2.88
C ARG A 60 -0.19 -15.23 2.20
N LEU A 61 -0.65 -14.72 1.06
CA LEU A 61 -1.66 -15.40 0.26
C LEU A 61 -0.96 -16.46 -0.60
N GLN A 62 -1.30 -17.72 -0.37
CA GLN A 62 -0.91 -18.84 -1.22
C GLN A 62 -1.89 -18.93 -2.39
N ASP A 63 -1.41 -19.22 -3.59
CA ASP A 63 -2.23 -19.42 -4.80
C ASP A 63 -3.17 -18.25 -5.15
N ALA A 64 -2.78 -17.03 -4.79
CA ALA A 64 -3.54 -15.85 -5.15
C ALA A 64 -3.51 -15.60 -6.66
N ASP A 65 -4.70 -15.35 -7.23
CA ASP A 65 -4.83 -14.97 -8.62
C ASP A 65 -4.20 -13.59 -8.84
N ALA A 66 -3.11 -13.57 -9.60
CA ALA A 66 -2.37 -12.36 -9.92
C ALA A 66 -3.23 -11.33 -10.66
N SER A 67 -4.18 -11.79 -11.51
CA SER A 67 -5.07 -10.91 -12.26
C SER A 67 -6.09 -10.20 -11.35
N GLN A 68 -6.60 -10.91 -10.34
CA GLN A 68 -7.50 -10.34 -9.33
C GLN A 68 -6.80 -9.28 -8.48
N ILE A 69 -5.55 -9.58 -8.07
CA ILE A 69 -4.72 -8.62 -7.32
C ILE A 69 -4.38 -7.41 -8.19
N GLU A 70 -4.08 -7.62 -9.47
CA GLU A 70 -3.80 -6.54 -10.40
C GLU A 70 -5.01 -5.63 -10.59
N ALA A 71 -6.18 -6.19 -10.84
CA ALA A 71 -7.41 -5.43 -10.95
C ALA A 71 -7.70 -4.61 -9.68
N ALA A 72 -7.56 -5.21 -8.51
CA ALA A 72 -7.74 -4.53 -7.23
C ALA A 72 -6.73 -3.38 -7.04
N LEU A 73 -5.45 -3.59 -7.37
CA LEU A 73 -4.43 -2.55 -7.27
C LEU A 73 -4.63 -1.42 -8.28
N ARG A 74 -5.04 -1.72 -9.51
CA ARG A 74 -5.35 -0.72 -10.53
C ARG A 74 -6.55 0.15 -10.12
N ALA A 75 -7.52 -0.43 -9.43
CA ALA A 75 -8.66 0.31 -8.87
C ALA A 75 -8.29 1.33 -7.78
N LEU A 76 -7.05 1.28 -7.23
CA LEU A 76 -6.55 2.33 -6.32
C LEU A 76 -6.32 3.66 -7.03
N VAL A 77 -6.00 3.63 -8.32
CA VAL A 77 -5.63 4.80 -9.11
C VAL A 77 -6.86 5.27 -9.89
N ALA A 78 -7.82 5.88 -9.19
CA ALA A 78 -8.90 6.60 -9.87
C ALA A 78 -8.32 7.93 -10.43
N PRO A 79 -8.78 8.40 -11.61
CA PRO A 79 -8.34 9.68 -12.16
C PRO A 79 -8.81 10.80 -11.24
N GLY A 80 -7.89 11.42 -10.48
CA GLY A 80 -8.18 12.52 -9.56
C GLY A 80 -7.51 12.44 -8.18
N ASP A 81 -6.72 11.41 -7.88
CA ASP A 81 -5.94 11.31 -6.63
C ASP A 81 -4.50 11.87 -6.77
N ASP A 82 -4.35 12.89 -7.61
CA ASP A 82 -3.08 13.63 -7.86
C ASP A 82 -2.73 14.59 -6.69
N ARG A 83 -3.27 14.37 -5.49
CA ARG A 83 -3.03 15.20 -4.29
C ARG A 83 -1.84 14.74 -3.44
N ALA A 84 -1.04 13.80 -3.93
CA ALA A 84 0.10 13.24 -3.20
C ALA A 84 1.45 13.62 -3.84
N ASP A 85 1.64 14.91 -4.07
CA ASP A 85 2.96 15.53 -4.32
C ASP A 85 3.08 16.83 -3.50
N VAL A 86 3.24 16.69 -2.19
CA VAL A 86 4.00 17.62 -1.35
C VAL A 86 4.72 16.80 -0.29
N HIS A 87 5.82 16.16 -0.68
CA HIS A 87 6.87 15.83 0.29
C HIS A 87 7.82 17.03 0.35
N GLU A 88 7.32 18.10 0.98
CA GLU A 88 8.13 19.23 1.39
C GLU A 88 9.18 18.69 2.37
N ARG A 89 10.43 19.01 2.07
CA ARG A 89 11.57 18.48 2.80
C ARG A 89 11.61 19.10 4.18
N GLU A 90 11.36 18.32 5.23
CA GLU A 90 11.91 18.60 6.54
C GLU A 90 12.93 17.54 6.92
N ARG A 91 14.19 17.96 6.78
CA ARG A 91 15.30 17.44 7.57
C ARG A 91 14.92 17.70 9.02
N ASP A 92 14.52 16.68 9.76
CA ASP A 92 14.56 16.74 11.21
C ASP A 92 15.75 15.89 11.68
N GLU A 93 16.80 16.63 12.00
CA GLU A 93 17.98 16.20 12.70
C GLU A 93 17.56 15.67 14.08
N THR A 94 17.94 14.44 14.43
CA THR A 94 18.08 14.10 15.84
C THR A 94 19.46 13.46 16.05
N PRO A 95 20.35 14.10 16.82
CA PRO A 95 21.68 13.56 17.08
C PRO A 95 21.54 12.28 17.91
N MET A 96 22.19 11.21 17.47
CA MET A 96 22.47 10.06 18.33
C MET A 96 23.51 10.49 19.37
N GLY A 97 23.03 11.09 20.44
CA GLY A 97 23.71 11.18 21.72
C GLY A 97 23.02 10.25 22.71
N THR A 98 23.71 9.17 23.08
CA THR A 98 23.98 8.69 24.46
C THR A 98 24.31 7.20 24.44
N ARG A 99 25.60 6.86 24.48
CA ARG A 99 26.18 6.01 25.52
C ARG A 99 27.70 6.13 25.54
#